data_AF-A0A971KNH3-F1
#
_entry.id   AF-A0A971KNH3-F1
#
_cell.length_a   1.000
_cell.length_b   1.000
_cell.length_c   1.000
_cell.angle_alpha   90.00
_cell.angle_beta   90.00
_cell.angle_gamma   90.00
#
_symmetry.space_group_name_H-M   'P 1'
#
loop_
_entity.id
_entity.type
_entity.pdbx_description
1 polymer ?
#
loop_
_entity_poly.entity_id
_entity_poly.type
_entity_poly.pdbx_seq_one_letter_code
_entity_poly.pdbx_strand_id
1 'polypeptide(L)'
;MKLKKKYINILVSIGLVSIFVIVGLMFLKEPEKVVEEEKEEVIVKPTKKLKIIDLDSNTRPIGVMIDNVKGAWPQAGLEEAYLIYDISVEWGLTRLFAIFKDSNANYIGPVRSARHYYLDYAMENDVIYTHHGQSPQALRDLSVYKINHVVPAKRVSTWGHISPHNVFTSISEINQLGKSLRKTTEKDNLLNYSVDTLSISEEEDAMSANKVNIKYSSSYSVRYEYNSSEGLYYRFINGNKHTDVESKKQLTTTNIIIINVKSYADPDNSDKGRITLVNVGTGNGYFVTNGHARPITWTKASREAQTVYKYVDGEEIVVNDGVTYIQIQPLNQNSTFE
;
A
#
# COMPACT_ATOMS: atom_id res chain seq x y z
N MET A 1 114.22 8.13 0.24
CA MET A 1 113.19 7.38 1.01
C MET A 1 112.11 8.27 1.64
N LYS A 2 111.63 9.33 0.97
CA LYS A 2 110.53 10.20 1.47
C LYS A 2 109.32 10.28 0.54
N LEU A 3 109.45 9.95 -0.75
CA LEU A 3 108.32 9.96 -1.69
C LEU A 3 107.34 8.79 -1.49
N LYS A 4 107.81 7.56 -1.17
CA LYS A 4 106.91 6.39 -1.04
C LYS A 4 105.91 6.48 0.13
N LYS A 5 106.24 7.17 1.23
CA LYS A 5 105.33 7.33 2.39
C LYS A 5 104.16 8.28 2.10
N LYS A 6 104.33 9.28 1.21
CA LYS A 6 103.29 10.26 0.90
C LYS A 6 102.16 9.65 0.04
N TYR A 7 102.50 8.74 -0.88
CA TYR A 7 101.52 8.03 -1.70
C TYR A 7 100.71 6.99 -0.92
N ILE A 8 101.32 6.32 0.06
CA ILE A 8 100.63 5.35 0.93
C ILE A 8 99.57 6.05 1.79
N ASN A 9 99.89 7.21 2.37
CA ASN A 9 98.90 7.95 3.19
C ASN A 9 97.74 8.51 2.35
N ILE A 10 97.96 8.87 1.08
CA ILE A 10 96.89 9.34 0.19
C ILE A 10 95.96 8.17 -0.20
N LEU A 11 96.52 6.99 -0.49
CA LEU A 11 95.73 5.79 -0.82
C LEU A 11 94.89 5.29 0.36
N VAL A 12 95.42 5.35 1.59
CA VAL A 12 94.67 4.97 2.80
C VAL A 12 93.52 5.94 3.08
N SER A 13 93.73 7.25 2.88
CA SER A 13 92.67 8.25 3.05
C SER A 13 91.55 8.11 2.01
N ILE A 14 91.88 7.81 0.76
CA ILE A 14 90.87 7.58 -0.30
C ILE A 14 90.09 6.29 -0.02
N GLY A 15 90.76 5.23 0.47
CA GLY A 15 90.11 3.98 0.89
C GLY A 15 89.14 4.17 2.06
N LEU A 16 89.49 5.00 3.04
CA LEU A 16 88.62 5.29 4.18
C LEU A 16 87.39 6.13 3.80
N VAL A 17 87.55 7.13 2.92
CA VAL A 17 86.41 7.94 2.43
C VAL A 17 85.45 7.09 1.59
N SER A 18 85.98 6.18 0.76
CA SER A 18 85.14 5.28 -0.03
C SER A 18 84.39 4.26 0.83
N ILE A 19 84.98 3.76 1.91
CA ILE A 19 84.27 2.91 2.89
C ILE A 19 83.13 3.69 3.56
N PHE A 20 83.36 4.95 3.99
CA PHE A 20 82.30 5.76 4.61
C PHE A 20 81.14 6.07 3.66
N VAL A 21 81.42 6.29 2.38
CA VAL A 21 80.37 6.48 1.36
C VAL A 21 79.58 5.19 1.14
N ILE A 22 80.24 4.03 1.14
CA ILE A 22 79.57 2.73 0.96
C ILE A 22 78.70 2.38 2.17
N VAL A 23 79.16 2.58 3.42
CA VAL A 23 78.28 2.31 4.57
C VAL A 23 77.19 3.38 4.71
N GLY A 24 77.45 4.63 4.33
CA GLY A 24 76.43 5.68 4.22
C GLY A 24 75.31 5.33 3.24
N LEU A 25 75.65 4.70 2.11
CA LEU A 25 74.67 4.16 1.15
C LEU A 25 73.94 2.92 1.69
N MET A 26 74.60 2.06 2.48
CA MET A 26 73.96 0.89 3.09
C MET A 26 72.94 1.24 4.20
N PHE A 27 73.01 2.45 4.78
CA PHE A 27 72.05 2.92 5.80
C PHE A 27 70.93 3.83 5.26
N LEU A 28 70.89 4.08 3.94
CA LEU A 28 69.72 4.69 3.29
C LEU A 28 68.64 3.60 3.13
N LYS A 29 67.91 3.37 4.21
CA LYS A 29 66.69 2.55 4.22
C LYS A 29 65.69 3.19 3.25
N GLU A 30 65.38 2.51 2.15
CA GLU A 30 64.30 2.92 1.25
C GLU A 30 63.01 3.08 2.08
N PRO A 31 62.26 4.18 1.94
CA PRO A 31 60.98 4.29 2.61
C PRO A 31 60.08 3.17 2.09
N GLU A 32 59.64 2.30 2.98
CA GLU A 32 58.62 1.29 2.69
C GLU A 32 57.42 2.00 2.03
N LYS A 33 57.09 1.58 0.81
CA LYS A 33 55.84 2.00 0.16
C LYS A 33 54.69 1.52 1.03
N VAL A 34 54.12 2.44 1.81
CA VAL A 34 52.79 2.26 2.39
C VAL A 34 51.84 2.21 1.19
N VAL A 35 51.42 1.00 0.82
CA VAL A 35 50.25 0.84 -0.04
C VAL A 35 49.07 1.17 0.86
N GLU A 36 48.60 2.41 0.79
CA GLU A 36 47.25 2.72 1.25
C GLU A 36 46.31 1.86 0.41
N GLU A 37 45.76 0.80 1.01
CA GLU A 37 44.52 0.22 0.52
C GLU A 37 43.49 1.35 0.53
N GLU A 38 43.21 1.92 -0.64
CA GLU A 38 41.97 2.66 -0.86
C GLU A 38 40.85 1.69 -0.49
N LYS A 39 40.36 1.79 0.74
CA LYS A 39 39.03 1.31 1.07
C LYS A 39 38.11 2.10 0.17
N GLU A 40 37.70 1.50 -0.95
CA GLU A 40 36.48 1.90 -1.63
C GLU A 40 35.42 1.96 -0.53
N GLU A 41 35.07 3.18 -0.09
CA GLU A 41 33.83 3.40 0.62
C GLU A 41 32.76 2.90 -0.34
N VAL A 42 32.26 1.70 -0.09
CA VAL A 42 31.01 1.25 -0.68
C VAL A 42 29.99 2.26 -0.21
N ILE A 43 29.75 3.27 -1.06
CA ILE A 43 28.63 4.18 -0.90
C ILE A 43 27.41 3.28 -1.08
N VAL A 44 26.95 2.69 0.02
CA VAL A 44 25.65 2.01 0.08
C VAL A 44 24.64 3.12 -0.14
N LYS A 45 24.33 3.40 -1.40
CA LYS A 45 23.22 4.29 -1.75
C LYS A 45 22.02 3.76 -0.99
N PRO A 46 21.34 4.58 -0.16
CA PRO A 46 20.19 4.12 0.59
C PRO A 46 19.18 3.54 -0.40
N THR A 47 18.91 2.23 -0.29
CA THR A 47 17.92 1.56 -1.12
C THR A 47 16.57 2.17 -0.79
N LYS A 48 15.91 2.76 -1.79
CA LYS A 48 14.58 3.33 -1.64
C LYS A 48 13.62 2.22 -1.18
N LYS A 49 12.92 2.46 -0.07
CA LYS A 49 11.91 1.54 0.50
C LYS A 49 10.52 2.13 0.35
N LEU A 50 9.53 1.25 0.23
CA LEU A 50 8.12 1.63 0.24
C LEU A 50 7.74 2.22 1.60
N LYS A 51 6.84 3.19 1.59
CA LYS A 51 6.31 3.84 2.79
C LYS A 51 4.95 3.26 3.19
N ILE A 52 4.12 2.89 2.21
CA ILE A 52 2.74 2.47 2.48
C ILE A 52 2.65 1.07 3.10
N ILE A 53 3.60 0.19 2.76
CA ILE A 53 3.61 -1.20 3.18
C ILE A 53 5.05 -1.70 3.32
N ASP A 54 5.30 -2.52 4.34
CA ASP A 54 6.52 -3.29 4.46
C ASP A 54 6.33 -4.65 3.78
N LEU A 55 7.08 -4.91 2.71
CA LEU A 55 7.00 -6.17 1.97
C LEU A 55 7.69 -7.33 2.70
N ASP A 56 8.64 -7.02 3.59
CA ASP A 56 9.34 -8.02 4.41
C ASP A 56 8.50 -8.43 5.64
N SER A 57 7.47 -7.64 5.97
CA SER A 57 6.56 -7.92 7.08
C SER A 57 5.61 -9.06 6.75
N ASN A 58 5.58 -10.06 7.63
CA ASN A 58 4.61 -11.14 7.62
C ASN A 58 3.39 -10.88 8.52
N THR A 59 3.25 -9.67 9.07
CA THR A 59 2.09 -9.31 9.91
C THR A 59 0.79 -9.53 9.13
N ARG A 60 -0.16 -10.21 9.78
CA ARG A 60 -1.48 -10.43 9.20
C ARG A 60 -2.22 -9.10 9.09
N PRO A 61 -2.73 -8.72 7.90
CA PRO A 61 -3.51 -7.50 7.76
C PRO A 61 -4.78 -7.52 8.60
N ILE A 62 -5.27 -6.34 8.95
CA ILE A 62 -6.55 -6.11 9.61
C ILE A 62 -7.48 -5.45 8.59
N GLY A 63 -8.66 -6.02 8.38
CA GLY A 63 -9.65 -5.48 7.45
C GLY A 63 -10.87 -5.02 8.21
N VAL A 64 -11.23 -3.73 8.11
CA VAL A 64 -12.32 -3.13 8.86
C VAL A 64 -13.44 -2.71 7.92
N MET A 65 -14.65 -3.16 8.23
CA MET A 65 -15.87 -2.69 7.57
C MET A 65 -16.22 -1.29 8.07
N ILE A 66 -16.29 -0.31 7.18
CA ILE A 66 -16.48 1.10 7.52
C ILE A 66 -17.75 1.64 6.84
N ASP A 67 -18.65 2.22 7.63
CA ASP A 67 -19.86 2.84 7.13
C ASP A 67 -19.54 3.97 6.14
N ASN A 68 -20.36 4.11 5.12
CA ASN A 68 -20.12 5.09 4.06
C ASN A 68 -21.41 5.79 3.60
N VAL A 69 -22.37 5.91 4.52
CA VAL A 69 -23.59 6.69 4.33
C VAL A 69 -23.42 8.08 4.95
N LYS A 70 -24.25 9.05 4.54
CA LYS A 70 -24.15 10.45 5.01
C LYS A 70 -24.07 10.63 6.53
N GLY A 71 -24.81 9.84 7.32
CA GLY A 71 -24.78 9.91 8.79
C GLY A 71 -23.49 9.40 9.44
N ALA A 72 -22.64 8.71 8.66
CA ALA A 72 -21.34 8.20 9.07
C ALA A 72 -20.16 9.05 8.60
N TRP A 73 -20.41 10.06 7.76
CA TRP A 73 -19.36 10.97 7.33
C TRP A 73 -19.19 12.11 8.33
N PRO A 74 -17.96 12.60 8.53
CA PRO A 74 -16.69 12.01 8.09
C PRO A 74 -16.28 10.76 8.90
N GLN A 75 -15.55 9.84 8.28
CA GLN A 75 -14.98 8.64 8.91
C GLN A 75 -13.64 8.96 9.62
N ALA A 76 -13.13 7.99 10.39
CA ALA A 76 -11.81 8.04 11.03
C ALA A 76 -10.88 6.94 10.48
N GLY A 77 -9.61 7.30 10.27
CA GLY A 77 -8.48 6.39 10.09
C GLY A 77 -8.34 5.82 8.68
N LEU A 78 -8.99 6.39 7.67
CA LEU A 78 -8.88 5.88 6.30
C LEU A 78 -7.52 6.20 5.66
N GLU A 79 -6.84 7.27 6.09
CA GLU A 79 -5.47 7.58 5.63
C GLU A 79 -4.41 6.58 6.09
N GLU A 80 -4.70 5.80 7.13
CA GLU A 80 -3.78 4.81 7.71
C GLU A 80 -3.91 3.43 7.03
N ALA A 81 -4.88 3.25 6.13
CA ALA A 81 -5.06 2.03 5.37
C ALA A 81 -4.23 2.06 4.08
N TYR A 82 -3.62 0.92 3.71
CA TYR A 82 -2.88 0.82 2.45
C TYR A 82 -3.79 0.49 1.26
N LEU A 83 -4.93 -0.16 1.53
CA LEU A 83 -5.87 -0.65 0.53
C LEU A 83 -7.30 -0.46 1.01
N ILE A 84 -8.16 0.12 0.20
CA ILE A 84 -9.56 0.38 0.55
C ILE A 84 -10.48 -0.03 -0.60
N TYR A 85 -11.43 -0.91 -0.31
CA TYR A 85 -12.50 -1.23 -1.25
C TYR A 85 -13.70 -0.32 -1.03
N ASP A 86 -14.29 0.18 -2.11
CA ASP A 86 -15.58 0.87 -2.10
C ASP A 86 -16.56 0.04 -2.92
N ILE A 87 -17.62 -0.45 -2.28
CA ILE A 87 -18.50 -1.47 -2.87
C ILE A 87 -19.95 -1.11 -2.60
N SER A 88 -20.82 -1.30 -3.60
CA SER A 88 -22.26 -1.13 -3.43
C SER A 88 -22.83 -2.00 -2.31
N VAL A 89 -23.81 -1.43 -1.61
CA VAL A 89 -24.69 -2.09 -0.64
C VAL A 89 -26.15 -1.77 -1.00
N GLU A 90 -27.08 -1.92 -0.05
CA GLU A 90 -28.50 -1.69 -0.31
C GLU A 90 -28.79 -0.23 -0.69
N TRP A 91 -29.89 -0.03 -1.40
CA TRP A 91 -30.43 1.30 -1.73
C TRP A 91 -29.51 2.18 -2.58
N GLY A 92 -28.56 1.58 -3.30
CA GLY A 92 -27.63 2.30 -4.17
C GLY A 92 -26.58 3.12 -3.41
N LEU A 93 -26.36 2.81 -2.14
CA LEU A 93 -25.27 3.35 -1.32
C LEU A 93 -24.04 2.45 -1.42
N THR A 94 -22.94 2.85 -0.79
CA THR A 94 -21.75 2.01 -0.67
C THR A 94 -21.34 1.81 0.79
N ARG A 95 -20.38 0.91 1.00
CA ARG A 95 -19.66 0.74 2.26
C ARG A 95 -18.19 0.49 1.94
N LEU A 96 -17.31 1.01 2.81
CA LEU A 96 -15.88 0.84 2.63
C LEU A 96 -15.40 -0.42 3.37
N PHE A 97 -14.34 -1.04 2.86
CA PHE A 97 -13.59 -2.07 3.54
C PHE A 97 -12.12 -1.71 3.47
N ALA A 98 -11.60 -1.21 4.60
CA ALA A 98 -10.25 -0.64 4.70
C ALA A 98 -9.29 -1.67 5.30
N ILE A 99 -8.13 -1.86 4.67
CA ILE A 99 -7.14 -2.85 5.06
C ILE A 99 -5.88 -2.15 5.56
N PHE A 100 -5.46 -2.56 6.74
CA PHE A 100 -4.35 -2.02 7.50
C PHE A 100 -3.30 -3.11 7.66
N LYS A 101 -2.02 -2.75 7.54
CA LYS A 101 -0.89 -3.64 7.84
C LYS A 101 0.18 -2.78 8.50
N ASP A 102 0.73 -3.27 9.62
CA ASP A 102 1.74 -2.56 10.43
C ASP A 102 1.35 -1.11 10.84
N SER A 103 0.04 -0.81 10.86
CA SER A 103 -0.51 0.48 11.26
C SER A 103 -0.71 0.58 12.77
N ASN A 104 -0.73 1.81 13.30
CA ASN A 104 -1.04 2.13 14.69
C ASN A 104 -2.28 3.03 14.84
N ALA A 105 -3.20 3.01 13.87
CA ALA A 105 -4.39 3.86 13.86
C ALA A 105 -5.20 3.82 15.17
N ASN A 106 -5.42 5.01 15.74
CA ASN A 106 -6.06 5.19 17.04
C ASN A 106 -7.59 5.20 16.98
N TYR A 107 -8.14 5.63 15.86
CA TYR A 107 -9.57 5.59 15.60
C TYR A 107 -9.83 5.11 14.17
N ILE A 108 -10.70 4.11 14.08
CA ILE A 108 -11.14 3.50 12.83
C ILE A 108 -12.65 3.36 12.90
N GLY A 109 -13.37 3.95 11.95
CA GLY A 109 -14.82 3.82 11.90
C GLY A 109 -15.54 4.96 11.16
N PRO A 110 -16.89 4.99 11.22
CA PRO A 110 -17.72 4.08 12.00
C PRO A 110 -17.68 2.63 11.50
N VAL A 111 -17.47 1.67 12.40
CA VAL A 111 -17.46 0.24 12.07
C VAL A 111 -18.87 -0.23 11.73
N ARG A 112 -19.01 -1.01 10.66
CA ARG A 112 -20.31 -1.43 10.14
C ARG A 112 -20.44 -2.90 9.80
N SER A 113 -21.62 -3.24 9.33
CA SER A 113 -22.05 -4.63 9.16
C SER A 113 -21.38 -5.30 7.97
N ALA A 114 -21.03 -6.56 8.19
CA ALA A 114 -20.51 -7.46 7.17
C ALA A 114 -21.57 -7.84 6.13
N ARG A 115 -21.13 -8.05 4.88
CA ARG A 115 -21.89 -8.77 3.85
C ARG A 115 -21.03 -9.86 3.26
N HIS A 116 -21.69 -10.91 2.79
CA HIS A 116 -21.04 -12.12 2.30
C HIS A 116 -20.03 -11.83 1.18
N TYR A 117 -20.33 -10.93 0.24
CA TYR A 117 -19.40 -10.57 -0.83
C TYR A 117 -18.18 -9.76 -0.36
N TYR A 118 -18.23 -9.08 0.80
CA TYR A 118 -17.01 -8.49 1.39
C TYR A 118 -16.07 -9.55 1.95
N LEU A 119 -16.59 -10.72 2.31
CA LEU A 119 -15.77 -11.81 2.84
C LEU A 119 -14.85 -12.39 1.78
N ASP A 120 -15.20 -12.30 0.49
CA ASP A 120 -14.34 -12.71 -0.61
C ASP A 120 -13.08 -11.83 -0.70
N TYR A 121 -13.24 -10.52 -0.47
CA TYR A 121 -12.14 -9.56 -0.39
C TYR A 121 -11.39 -9.64 0.96
N ALA A 122 -12.06 -10.11 2.02
CA ALA A 122 -11.40 -10.40 3.29
C ALA A 122 -10.47 -11.62 3.17
N MET A 123 -10.95 -12.69 2.52
CA MET A 123 -10.18 -13.91 2.28
C MET A 123 -9.03 -13.68 1.31
N GLU A 124 -9.21 -12.85 0.28
CA GLU A 124 -8.11 -12.59 -0.65
C GLU A 124 -6.92 -11.86 -0.02
N ASN A 125 -7.16 -11.09 1.04
CA ASN A 125 -6.13 -10.34 1.78
C ASN A 125 -5.74 -11.02 3.11
N ASP A 126 -6.28 -12.21 3.40
CA ASP A 126 -6.09 -12.95 4.66
C ASP A 126 -6.24 -12.10 5.93
N VAL A 127 -7.27 -11.26 6.00
CA VAL A 127 -7.38 -10.29 7.09
C VAL A 127 -7.89 -10.90 8.40
N ILE A 128 -7.56 -10.25 9.52
CA ILE A 128 -8.42 -10.26 10.71
C ILE A 128 -9.63 -9.36 10.40
N TYR A 129 -10.78 -9.97 10.14
CA TYR A 129 -11.97 -9.27 9.68
C TYR A 129 -12.72 -8.57 10.83
N THR A 130 -12.89 -7.26 10.75
CA THR A 130 -13.48 -6.44 11.81
C THR A 130 -14.80 -5.85 11.34
N HIS A 131 -15.88 -6.11 12.07
CA HIS A 131 -17.21 -5.64 11.70
C HIS A 131 -18.12 -5.43 12.91
N HIS A 132 -19.24 -4.73 12.72
CA HIS A 132 -20.29 -4.57 13.73
C HIS A 132 -21.66 -4.88 13.13
N GLY A 133 -22.20 -6.05 13.46
CA GLY A 133 -23.36 -6.66 12.80
C GLY A 133 -23.00 -7.36 11.48
N GLN A 134 -23.95 -8.11 10.91
CA GLN A 134 -23.74 -8.90 9.70
C GLN A 134 -25.08 -9.30 9.05
N SER A 135 -25.07 -9.60 7.75
CA SER A 135 -26.22 -10.28 7.12
C SER A 135 -26.26 -11.77 7.50
N PRO A 136 -27.41 -12.46 7.38
CA PRO A 136 -27.50 -13.90 7.59
C PRO A 136 -26.52 -14.70 6.73
N GLN A 137 -26.32 -14.33 5.46
CA GLN A 137 -25.32 -14.93 4.58
C GLN A 137 -23.90 -14.72 5.12
N ALA A 138 -23.55 -13.50 5.53
CA ALA A 138 -22.24 -13.23 6.12
C ALA A 138 -22.02 -14.05 7.41
N LEU A 139 -23.04 -14.18 8.26
CA LEU A 139 -22.96 -15.02 9.46
C LEU A 139 -22.64 -16.49 9.12
N ARG A 140 -23.31 -17.04 8.09
CA ARG A 140 -23.04 -18.41 7.62
C ARG A 140 -21.62 -18.52 7.05
N ASP A 141 -21.26 -17.60 6.17
CA ASP A 141 -19.98 -17.64 5.45
C ASP A 141 -18.78 -17.45 6.37
N LEU A 142 -18.89 -16.60 7.40
CA LEU A 142 -17.86 -16.48 8.45
C LEU A 142 -17.53 -17.86 9.08
N SER A 143 -18.55 -18.70 9.29
CA SER A 143 -18.38 -20.05 9.83
C SER A 143 -17.88 -21.04 8.78
N VAL A 144 -18.46 -21.05 7.58
CA VAL A 144 -18.11 -21.98 6.49
C VAL A 144 -16.65 -21.81 6.06
N TYR A 145 -16.22 -20.57 5.85
CA TYR A 145 -14.86 -20.24 5.43
C TYR A 145 -13.89 -20.03 6.61
N LYS A 146 -14.37 -20.23 7.86
CA LYS A 146 -13.57 -20.09 9.09
C LYS A 146 -12.82 -18.76 9.19
N ILE A 147 -13.45 -17.69 8.73
CA ILE A 147 -12.83 -16.36 8.68
C ILE A 147 -12.64 -15.85 10.10
N ASN A 148 -11.39 -15.55 10.44
CA ASN A 148 -11.05 -14.98 11.73
C ASN A 148 -11.57 -13.54 11.80
N HIS A 149 -12.40 -13.25 12.80
CA HIS A 149 -13.08 -11.98 12.89
C HIS A 149 -13.21 -11.48 14.33
N VAL A 150 -13.35 -10.17 14.48
CA VAL A 150 -13.59 -9.50 15.76
C VAL A 150 -14.75 -8.51 15.64
N VAL A 151 -15.43 -8.28 16.77
CA VAL A 151 -16.61 -7.42 16.84
C VAL A 151 -16.40 -6.34 17.91
N PRO A 152 -15.83 -5.18 17.55
CA PRO A 152 -15.74 -4.06 18.47
C PRO A 152 -17.13 -3.51 18.79
N ALA A 153 -17.27 -2.91 19.97
CA ALA A 153 -18.55 -2.39 20.45
C ALA A 153 -18.45 -0.99 21.08
N LYS A 154 -17.25 -0.39 21.10
CA LYS A 154 -17.02 0.94 21.66
C LYS A 154 -17.77 1.99 20.82
N ARG A 155 -18.61 2.78 21.50
CA ARG A 155 -19.33 3.89 20.88
C ARG A 155 -18.64 5.21 21.21
N VAL A 156 -18.42 6.04 20.20
CA VAL A 156 -17.80 7.37 20.34
C VAL A 156 -18.82 8.44 20.00
N SER A 157 -19.08 9.34 20.95
CA SER A 157 -20.02 10.45 20.80
C SER A 157 -19.35 11.78 20.44
N THR A 158 -18.03 11.89 20.60
CA THR A 158 -17.25 13.14 20.47
C THR A 158 -17.43 13.85 19.13
N TRP A 159 -17.74 13.11 18.06
CA TRP A 159 -17.86 13.66 16.70
C TRP A 159 -19.29 13.80 16.20
N GLY A 160 -20.28 13.70 17.09
CA GLY A 160 -21.69 13.91 16.74
C GLY A 160 -22.34 12.76 15.97
N HIS A 161 -21.63 11.65 15.75
CA HIS A 161 -22.24 10.44 15.20
C HIS A 161 -23.24 9.84 16.18
N ILE A 162 -24.41 9.48 15.68
CA ILE A 162 -25.47 8.80 16.43
C ILE A 162 -25.57 7.35 15.99
N SER A 163 -26.04 6.46 16.87
CA SER A 163 -26.35 5.09 16.50
C SER A 163 -27.30 5.07 15.29
N PRO A 164 -27.05 4.23 14.27
CA PRO A 164 -26.08 3.14 14.21
C PRO A 164 -24.68 3.49 13.63
N HIS A 165 -24.33 4.77 13.54
CA HIS A 165 -23.11 5.28 12.88
C HIS A 165 -22.00 5.68 13.85
N ASN A 166 -22.01 5.19 15.09
CA ASN A 166 -21.15 5.70 16.16
C ASN A 166 -20.24 4.66 16.81
N VAL A 167 -20.10 3.47 16.22
CA VAL A 167 -19.16 2.45 16.70
C VAL A 167 -17.79 2.73 16.09
N PHE A 168 -16.75 2.86 16.90
CA PHE A 168 -15.37 3.06 16.43
C PHE A 168 -14.46 2.05 17.13
N THR A 169 -13.31 1.81 16.54
CA THR A 169 -12.28 0.93 17.12
C THR A 169 -10.88 1.47 16.88
N SER A 170 -9.84 0.71 17.24
CA SER A 170 -8.44 1.03 16.99
C SER A 170 -7.65 -0.24 16.70
N ILE A 171 -6.44 -0.13 16.13
CA ILE A 171 -5.58 -1.30 15.94
C ILE A 171 -5.28 -2.01 17.27
N SER A 172 -5.10 -1.25 18.34
CA SER A 172 -4.87 -1.78 19.70
C SER A 172 -6.08 -2.59 20.21
N GLU A 173 -7.30 -2.07 20.08
CA GLU A 173 -8.52 -2.78 20.48
C GLU A 173 -8.74 -4.04 19.63
N ILE A 174 -8.57 -3.96 18.31
CA ILE A 174 -8.68 -5.12 17.41
C ILE A 174 -7.69 -6.21 17.81
N ASN A 175 -6.43 -5.84 18.09
CA ASN A 175 -5.43 -6.79 18.52
C ASN A 175 -5.76 -7.44 19.87
N GLN A 176 -6.33 -6.68 20.81
CA GLN A 176 -6.80 -7.18 22.09
C GLN A 176 -7.97 -8.16 21.94
N LEU A 177 -8.99 -7.81 21.14
CA LEU A 177 -10.14 -8.68 20.85
C LEU A 177 -9.70 -9.97 20.14
N GLY A 178 -8.77 -9.83 19.20
CA GLY A 178 -8.21 -10.92 18.40
C GLY A 178 -6.96 -11.55 18.97
N LYS A 179 -6.69 -11.45 20.28
CA LYS A 179 -5.41 -11.89 20.88
C LYS A 179 -5.08 -13.37 20.66
N SER A 180 -6.09 -14.21 20.49
CA SER A 180 -5.95 -15.66 20.24
C SER A 180 -5.91 -16.02 18.74
N LEU A 181 -6.08 -15.05 17.84
CA LEU A 181 -6.09 -15.27 16.40
C LEU A 181 -4.66 -15.31 15.86
N ARG A 182 -4.47 -16.00 14.72
CA ARG A 182 -3.20 -15.97 13.97
C ARG A 182 -2.83 -14.52 13.62
N LYS A 183 -1.57 -14.16 13.90
CA LYS A 183 -1.02 -12.81 13.70
C LYS A 183 -0.10 -12.69 12.48
N THR A 184 0.17 -13.78 11.78
CA THR A 184 0.92 -13.81 10.52
C THR A 184 0.01 -14.09 9.33
N THR A 185 0.31 -13.50 8.18
CA THR A 185 -0.40 -13.79 6.92
C THR A 185 0.10 -15.11 6.31
N GLU A 186 -0.79 -15.81 5.62
CA GLU A 186 -0.47 -16.97 4.76
C GLU A 186 -0.63 -16.65 3.27
N LYS A 187 -0.85 -15.38 2.93
CA LYS A 187 -0.98 -14.90 1.56
C LYS A 187 0.03 -13.83 1.24
N ASP A 188 0.44 -13.83 -0.03
CA ASP A 188 1.17 -12.75 -0.66
C ASP A 188 0.31 -11.47 -0.65
N ASN A 189 0.96 -10.32 -0.84
CA ASN A 189 0.23 -9.07 -1.01
C ASN A 189 -0.64 -9.15 -2.27
N LEU A 190 -1.84 -8.56 -2.23
CA LEU A 190 -2.75 -8.58 -3.38
C LEU A 190 -2.20 -7.84 -4.60
N LEU A 191 -1.44 -6.78 -4.37
CA LEU A 191 -0.92 -5.88 -5.39
C LEU A 191 0.61 -5.91 -5.38
N ASN A 192 1.21 -5.71 -6.55
CA ASN A 192 2.64 -5.48 -6.69
C ASN A 192 2.93 -3.99 -6.54
N TYR A 193 4.00 -3.64 -5.84
CA TYR A 193 4.34 -2.25 -5.52
C TYR A 193 5.67 -1.84 -6.17
N SER A 194 5.68 -0.68 -6.79
CA SER A 194 6.90 -0.10 -7.33
C SER A 194 7.62 0.73 -6.26
N VAL A 195 8.89 0.39 -5.99
CA VAL A 195 9.77 1.24 -5.17
C VAL A 195 10.11 2.54 -5.86
N ASP A 196 10.18 2.54 -7.19
CA ASP A 196 10.36 3.73 -8.02
C ASP A 196 9.02 4.31 -8.45
N THR A 197 9.02 5.58 -8.86
CA THR A 197 7.78 6.18 -9.37
C THR A 197 7.47 5.55 -10.72
N LEU A 198 6.36 4.82 -10.79
CA LEU A 198 5.80 4.28 -12.02
C LEU A 198 5.07 5.40 -12.75
N SER A 199 5.39 5.61 -14.02
CA SER A 199 4.58 6.43 -14.93
C SER A 199 3.93 5.53 -15.97
N ILE A 200 2.66 5.79 -16.26
CA ILE A 200 1.91 5.13 -17.33
C ILE A 200 1.54 6.09 -18.46
N SER A 201 2.10 7.30 -18.48
CA SER A 201 1.71 8.39 -19.39
C SER A 201 2.08 8.16 -20.86
N GLU A 202 3.18 7.43 -21.10
CA GLU A 202 3.73 7.21 -22.45
C GLU A 202 3.17 5.96 -23.13
N GLU A 203 2.27 5.23 -22.47
CA GLU A 203 1.64 4.02 -23.00
C GLU A 203 0.56 4.38 -24.03
N GLU A 204 0.46 3.63 -25.12
CA GLU A 204 -0.44 3.93 -26.24
C GLU A 204 -1.93 3.95 -25.83
N ASP A 205 -2.30 3.12 -24.86
CA ASP A 205 -3.67 3.01 -24.32
C ASP A 205 -3.90 3.89 -23.07
N ALA A 206 -2.97 4.77 -22.73
CA ALA A 206 -3.13 5.72 -21.64
C ALA A 206 -4.10 6.86 -22.00
N MET A 207 -4.88 7.28 -21.01
CA MET A 207 -5.80 8.42 -21.12
C MET A 207 -5.62 9.40 -19.95
N SER A 208 -5.90 10.68 -20.19
CA SER A 208 -5.93 11.70 -19.13
C SER A 208 -6.96 11.32 -18.08
N ALA A 209 -6.57 11.41 -16.82
CA ALA A 209 -7.39 11.11 -15.67
C ALA A 209 -7.05 12.08 -14.53
N ASN A 210 -6.95 13.37 -14.84
CA ASN A 210 -6.82 14.43 -13.84
C ASN A 210 -8.09 14.56 -13.00
N LYS A 211 -9.24 14.20 -13.56
CA LYS A 211 -10.48 13.98 -12.82
C LYS A 211 -11.04 12.61 -13.17
N VAL A 212 -11.40 11.85 -12.14
CA VAL A 212 -12.06 10.55 -12.28
C VAL A 212 -13.39 10.60 -11.57
N ASN A 213 -14.48 10.28 -12.27
CA ASN A 213 -15.82 10.24 -11.69
C ASN A 213 -16.43 8.85 -11.82
N ILE A 214 -16.85 8.30 -10.69
CA ILE A 214 -17.32 6.93 -10.55
C ILE A 214 -18.73 6.98 -9.96
N LYS A 215 -19.71 6.59 -10.77
CA LYS A 215 -21.11 6.56 -10.35
C LYS A 215 -21.48 5.18 -9.84
N TYR A 216 -22.09 5.12 -8.65
CA TYR A 216 -22.63 3.87 -8.09
C TYR A 216 -24.16 3.81 -8.22
N SER A 217 -24.83 4.95 -8.08
CA SER A 217 -26.27 5.09 -8.29
C SER A 217 -26.63 6.53 -8.68
N SER A 218 -27.91 6.83 -8.83
CA SER A 218 -28.39 8.22 -8.99
C SER A 218 -28.10 9.10 -7.78
N SER A 219 -27.89 8.50 -6.60
CA SER A 219 -27.72 9.22 -5.33
C SER A 219 -26.31 9.09 -4.72
N TYR A 220 -25.43 8.32 -5.37
CA TYR A 220 -24.10 8.03 -4.86
C TYR A 220 -23.04 8.06 -5.98
N SER A 221 -22.09 8.98 -5.87
CA SER A 221 -20.91 9.04 -6.72
C SER A 221 -19.65 9.39 -5.92
N VAL A 222 -18.54 8.86 -6.40
CA VAL A 222 -17.19 9.15 -5.92
C VAL A 222 -16.46 9.89 -7.02
N ARG A 223 -15.74 10.94 -6.65
CA ARG A 223 -14.90 11.69 -7.57
C ARG A 223 -13.50 11.83 -7.00
N TYR A 224 -12.50 11.78 -7.87
CA TYR A 224 -11.11 12.04 -7.55
C TYR A 224 -10.61 13.18 -8.43
N GLU A 225 -9.82 14.09 -7.86
CA GLU A 225 -9.11 15.16 -8.60
C GLU A 225 -7.62 15.08 -8.30
N TYR A 226 -6.82 14.95 -9.35
CA TYR A 226 -5.37 14.83 -9.27
C TYR A 226 -4.72 16.18 -9.00
N ASN A 227 -3.77 16.18 -8.08
CA ASN A 227 -2.84 17.27 -7.86
C ASN A 227 -1.46 16.82 -8.33
N SER A 228 -1.02 17.33 -9.48
CA SER A 228 0.26 16.95 -10.09
C SER A 228 1.50 17.38 -9.28
N SER A 229 1.38 18.43 -8.45
CA SER A 229 2.49 18.88 -7.60
C SER A 229 2.74 17.94 -6.42
N GLU A 230 1.69 17.25 -5.95
CA GLU A 230 1.76 16.30 -4.85
C GLU A 230 1.80 14.85 -5.31
N GLY A 231 1.39 14.56 -6.56
CA GLY A 231 1.26 13.20 -7.06
C GLY A 231 0.08 12.44 -6.45
N LEU A 232 -0.96 13.15 -5.98
CA LEU A 232 -2.07 12.58 -5.20
C LEU A 232 -3.43 12.94 -5.78
N TYR A 233 -4.37 12.01 -5.67
CA TYR A 233 -5.78 12.23 -5.96
C TYR A 233 -6.56 12.59 -4.70
N TYR A 234 -7.20 13.76 -4.71
CA TYR A 234 -8.11 14.20 -3.66
C TYR A 234 -9.50 13.60 -3.83
N ARG A 235 -10.01 12.94 -2.79
CA ARG A 235 -11.26 12.17 -2.85
C ARG A 235 -12.48 13.03 -2.44
N PHE A 236 -13.59 12.82 -3.15
CA PHE A 236 -14.88 13.47 -2.92
C PHE A 236 -16.00 12.42 -2.88
N ILE A 237 -17.05 12.65 -2.08
CA ILE A 237 -18.31 11.88 -2.14
C ILE A 237 -19.46 12.84 -2.38
N ASN A 238 -20.31 12.53 -3.37
CA ASN A 238 -21.50 13.32 -3.70
C ASN A 238 -21.19 14.82 -3.83
N GLY A 239 -20.06 15.15 -4.47
CA GLY A 239 -19.58 16.51 -4.70
C GLY A 239 -18.87 17.18 -3.52
N ASN A 240 -18.90 16.59 -2.32
CA ASN A 240 -18.26 17.16 -1.13
C ASN A 240 -16.88 16.56 -0.90
N LYS A 241 -15.96 17.34 -0.33
CA LYS A 241 -14.64 16.85 0.11
C LYS A 241 -14.84 15.71 1.10
N HIS A 242 -14.20 14.56 0.84
CA HIS A 242 -14.24 13.44 1.77
C HIS A 242 -13.11 13.63 2.77
N THR A 243 -13.43 14.03 4.00
CA THR A 243 -12.44 14.34 5.04
C THR A 243 -12.41 13.27 6.11
N ASP A 244 -11.28 13.16 6.81
CA ASP A 244 -11.15 12.39 8.04
C ASP A 244 -11.63 13.23 9.25
N VAL A 245 -12.32 12.59 10.19
CA VAL A 245 -12.91 13.24 11.36
C VAL A 245 -11.88 13.54 12.45
N GLU A 246 -10.81 12.77 12.55
CA GLU A 246 -9.74 12.97 13.52
C GLU A 246 -8.74 13.99 12.98
N SER A 247 -8.15 13.74 11.81
CA SER A 247 -7.09 14.59 11.25
C SER A 247 -7.60 15.86 10.57
N LYS A 248 -8.90 15.90 10.23
CA LYS A 248 -9.57 16.98 9.48
C LYS A 248 -9.04 17.19 8.06
N LYS A 249 -8.14 16.33 7.59
CA LYS A 249 -7.57 16.40 6.25
C LYS A 249 -8.54 15.80 5.25
N GLN A 250 -8.50 16.28 4.01
CA GLN A 250 -9.17 15.61 2.91
C GLN A 250 -8.41 14.31 2.59
N LEU A 251 -9.15 13.22 2.43
CA LEU A 251 -8.58 11.93 2.08
C LEU A 251 -8.00 11.98 0.67
N THR A 252 -6.82 11.39 0.52
CA THR A 252 -6.10 11.28 -0.75
C THR A 252 -5.78 9.83 -1.07
N THR A 253 -5.44 9.57 -2.33
CA THR A 253 -4.96 8.26 -2.80
C THR A 253 -3.93 8.44 -3.90
N THR A 254 -3.00 7.50 -4.02
CA THR A 254 -2.04 7.48 -5.13
C THR A 254 -2.61 6.71 -6.31
N ASN A 255 -3.30 5.60 -6.01
CA ASN A 255 -3.78 4.65 -7.01
C ASN A 255 -5.29 4.45 -6.90
N ILE A 256 -5.93 4.22 -8.04
CA ILE A 256 -7.34 3.83 -8.12
C ILE A 256 -7.46 2.67 -9.11
N ILE A 257 -8.05 1.57 -8.66
CA ILE A 257 -8.46 0.45 -9.53
C ILE A 257 -9.97 0.50 -9.61
N ILE A 258 -10.53 0.46 -10.81
CA ILE A 258 -11.98 0.48 -11.03
C ILE A 258 -12.33 -0.79 -11.77
N ILE A 259 -13.24 -1.59 -11.21
CA ILE A 259 -13.78 -2.77 -11.90
C ILE A 259 -15.29 -2.77 -11.89
N ASN A 260 -15.87 -3.24 -12.99
CA ASN A 260 -17.31 -3.38 -13.12
C ASN A 260 -17.74 -4.81 -12.78
N VAL A 261 -18.65 -4.94 -11.81
CA VAL A 261 -19.20 -6.24 -11.40
C VAL A 261 -20.73 -6.22 -11.49
N LYS A 262 -21.31 -7.34 -11.89
CA LYS A 262 -22.78 -7.47 -11.89
C LYS A 262 -23.26 -7.52 -10.45
N SER A 263 -24.30 -6.75 -10.15
CA SER A 263 -25.05 -6.84 -8.89
C SER A 263 -26.52 -7.12 -9.16
N TYR A 264 -27.18 -7.79 -8.22
CA TYR A 264 -28.62 -8.06 -8.29
C TYR A 264 -29.21 -8.13 -6.87
N ALA A 265 -30.53 -7.92 -6.77
CA ALA A 265 -31.23 -8.03 -5.50
C ALA A 265 -31.11 -9.46 -4.94
N ASP A 266 -30.76 -9.58 -3.66
CA ASP A 266 -30.71 -10.85 -2.96
C ASP A 266 -32.14 -11.40 -2.82
N PRO A 267 -32.47 -12.54 -3.48
CA PRO A 267 -33.82 -13.09 -3.47
C PRO A 267 -34.29 -13.50 -2.07
N ASP A 268 -33.36 -13.84 -1.17
CA ASP A 268 -33.69 -14.31 0.18
C ASP A 268 -33.94 -13.16 1.18
N ASN A 269 -33.72 -11.90 0.78
CA ASN A 269 -33.85 -10.73 1.66
C ASN A 269 -34.29 -9.48 0.89
N SER A 270 -35.23 -9.65 -0.04
CA SER A 270 -35.71 -8.57 -0.90
C SER A 270 -36.36 -7.43 -0.09
N ASP A 271 -36.95 -7.73 1.08
CA ASP A 271 -37.57 -6.77 2.00
C ASP A 271 -36.57 -5.72 2.55
N LYS A 272 -35.29 -6.09 2.66
CA LYS A 272 -34.22 -5.21 3.19
C LYS A 272 -33.41 -4.53 2.10
N GLY A 273 -33.76 -4.75 0.82
CA GLY A 273 -33.06 -4.19 -0.33
C GLY A 273 -31.63 -4.74 -0.51
N ARG A 274 -31.35 -5.93 0.06
CA ARG A 274 -30.02 -6.56 -0.01
C ARG A 274 -29.64 -6.87 -1.44
N ILE A 275 -28.34 -6.79 -1.72
CA ILE A 275 -27.77 -7.16 -3.02
C ILE A 275 -26.72 -8.24 -2.86
N THR A 276 -26.48 -8.95 -3.95
CA THR A 276 -25.36 -9.88 -4.15
C THR A 276 -24.52 -9.39 -5.33
N LEU A 277 -23.23 -9.72 -5.33
CA LEU A 277 -22.29 -9.40 -6.41
C LEU A 277 -21.85 -10.68 -7.11
N VAL A 278 -21.57 -10.57 -8.42
CA VAL A 278 -20.88 -11.59 -9.20
C VAL A 278 -19.43 -11.12 -9.37
N ASN A 279 -18.61 -11.38 -8.36
CA ASN A 279 -17.20 -10.97 -8.26
C ASN A 279 -16.22 -12.14 -8.46
N VAL A 280 -16.71 -13.36 -8.72
CA VAL A 280 -15.89 -14.49 -9.20
C VAL A 280 -16.08 -14.59 -10.71
N GLY A 281 -14.97 -14.67 -11.44
CA GLY A 281 -14.96 -14.66 -12.91
C GLY A 281 -13.93 -13.68 -13.44
N THR A 282 -14.25 -13.06 -14.57
CA THR A 282 -13.40 -12.09 -15.25
C THR A 282 -14.20 -10.88 -15.69
N GLY A 283 -13.55 -9.73 -15.83
CA GLY A 283 -14.17 -8.53 -16.37
C GLY A 283 -13.15 -7.47 -16.72
N ASN A 284 -13.66 -6.31 -17.14
CA ASN A 284 -12.85 -5.16 -17.52
C ASN A 284 -12.83 -4.12 -16.40
N GLY A 285 -11.89 -3.19 -16.51
CA GLY A 285 -11.72 -2.11 -15.57
C GLY A 285 -10.69 -1.09 -16.05
N TYR A 286 -10.28 -0.23 -15.12
CA TYR A 286 -9.22 0.75 -15.32
C TYR A 286 -8.28 0.77 -14.13
N PHE A 287 -6.99 0.94 -14.40
CA PHE A 287 -6.00 1.33 -13.39
C PHE A 287 -5.66 2.80 -13.60
N VAL A 288 -5.67 3.58 -12.51
CA VAL A 288 -5.42 5.02 -12.51
C VAL A 288 -4.30 5.35 -11.55
N THR A 289 -3.28 6.06 -12.02
CA THR A 289 -2.19 6.59 -11.21
C THR A 289 -1.55 7.78 -11.92
N ASN A 290 -0.91 8.69 -11.18
CA ASN A 290 -0.20 9.86 -11.70
C ASN A 290 -0.94 10.70 -12.77
N GLY A 291 -2.25 10.92 -12.63
CA GLY A 291 -3.01 11.74 -13.57
C GLY A 291 -3.44 11.00 -14.84
N HIS A 292 -3.20 9.70 -14.95
CA HIS A 292 -3.46 8.89 -16.13
C HIS A 292 -4.25 7.63 -15.77
N ALA A 293 -5.01 7.10 -16.72
CA ALA A 293 -5.67 5.80 -16.63
C ALA A 293 -5.27 4.91 -17.79
N ARG A 294 -5.23 3.59 -17.55
CA ARG A 294 -5.10 2.55 -18.59
C ARG A 294 -6.17 1.48 -18.40
N PRO A 295 -6.71 0.90 -19.49
CA PRO A 295 -7.65 -0.21 -19.40
C PRO A 295 -6.96 -1.45 -18.80
N ILE A 296 -7.70 -2.19 -17.98
CA ILE A 296 -7.25 -3.45 -17.38
C ILE A 296 -8.33 -4.52 -17.51
N THR A 297 -7.93 -5.77 -17.35
CA THR A 297 -8.80 -6.89 -17.05
C THR A 297 -8.58 -7.34 -15.60
N TRP A 298 -9.62 -7.89 -14.98
CA TRP A 298 -9.52 -8.54 -13.68
C TRP A 298 -9.97 -9.98 -13.79
N THR A 299 -9.35 -10.88 -13.03
CA THR A 299 -9.78 -12.28 -12.90
C THR A 299 -9.74 -12.70 -11.44
N LYS A 300 -10.80 -13.37 -10.97
CA LYS A 300 -10.88 -14.01 -9.66
C LYS A 300 -11.42 -15.43 -9.82
N ALA A 301 -10.56 -16.42 -9.60
CA ALA A 301 -10.87 -17.82 -9.91
C ALA A 301 -11.91 -18.45 -8.96
N SER A 302 -11.97 -18.01 -7.71
CA SER A 302 -12.92 -18.46 -6.70
C SER A 302 -13.14 -17.37 -5.65
N ARG A 303 -14.09 -17.56 -4.75
CA ARG A 303 -14.32 -16.61 -3.64
C ARG A 303 -13.07 -16.42 -2.77
N GLU A 304 -12.28 -17.48 -2.59
CA GLU A 304 -11.06 -17.50 -1.76
C GLU A 304 -9.80 -17.05 -2.51
N ALA A 305 -9.81 -17.03 -3.84
CA ALA A 305 -8.65 -16.67 -4.66
C ALA A 305 -8.34 -15.17 -4.60
N GLN A 306 -7.08 -14.80 -4.85
CA GLN A 306 -6.73 -13.39 -5.10
C GLN A 306 -7.26 -12.91 -6.44
N THR A 307 -7.75 -11.67 -6.46
CA THR A 307 -8.09 -10.99 -7.71
C THR A 307 -6.80 -10.54 -8.38
N VAL A 308 -6.60 -10.96 -9.62
CA VAL A 308 -5.45 -10.58 -10.44
C VAL A 308 -5.89 -9.48 -11.41
N TYR A 309 -5.13 -8.39 -11.47
CA TYR A 309 -5.39 -7.25 -12.34
C TYR A 309 -4.28 -7.14 -13.39
N LYS A 310 -4.64 -7.12 -14.66
CA LYS A 310 -3.69 -7.09 -15.77
C LYS A 310 -4.01 -5.99 -16.76
N TYR A 311 -2.99 -5.36 -17.32
CA TYR A 311 -3.16 -4.56 -18.54
C TYR A 311 -3.62 -5.44 -19.70
N VAL A 312 -4.08 -4.81 -20.78
CA VAL A 312 -4.63 -5.53 -21.95
C VAL A 312 -3.55 -6.35 -22.67
N ASP A 313 -2.28 -5.96 -22.54
CA ASP A 313 -1.10 -6.70 -22.99
C ASP A 313 -0.80 -7.99 -22.18
N GLY A 314 -1.47 -8.18 -21.03
CA GLY A 314 -1.37 -9.36 -20.18
C GLY A 314 -0.39 -9.24 -19.01
N GLU A 315 0.33 -8.12 -18.89
CA GLU A 315 1.18 -7.84 -17.73
C GLU A 315 0.34 -7.51 -16.49
N GLU A 316 0.75 -8.01 -15.33
CA GLU A 316 0.09 -7.68 -14.08
C GLU A 316 0.41 -6.24 -13.67
N ILE A 317 -0.58 -5.52 -13.17
CA ILE A 317 -0.36 -4.13 -12.78
C ILE A 317 0.63 -4.05 -11.61
N VAL A 318 1.39 -2.97 -11.61
CA VAL A 318 2.19 -2.53 -10.47
C VAL A 318 1.63 -1.18 -10.01
N VAL A 319 1.52 -0.97 -8.71
CA VAL A 319 0.99 0.28 -8.15
C VAL A 319 2.11 1.14 -7.56
N ASN A 320 1.93 2.46 -7.61
CA ASN A 320 2.85 3.39 -6.97
C ASN A 320 2.77 3.29 -5.43
N ASP A 321 3.84 3.67 -4.74
CA ASP A 321 3.87 3.74 -3.27
C ASP A 321 2.81 4.73 -2.73
N GLY A 322 1.79 4.19 -2.08
CA GLY A 322 0.71 4.96 -1.45
C GLY A 322 -0.62 4.21 -1.41
N VAL A 323 -1.62 4.86 -0.82
CA VAL A 323 -2.96 4.29 -0.66
C VAL A 323 -3.53 3.91 -2.02
N THR A 324 -4.19 2.74 -2.08
CA THR A 324 -4.92 2.28 -3.26
C THR A 324 -6.40 2.12 -2.93
N TYR A 325 -7.26 2.73 -3.75
CA TYR A 325 -8.70 2.47 -3.70
C TYR A 325 -9.12 1.50 -4.80
N ILE A 326 -9.80 0.40 -4.44
CA ILE A 326 -10.45 -0.52 -5.38
C ILE A 326 -11.95 -0.20 -5.40
N GLN A 327 -12.42 0.28 -6.53
CA GLN A 327 -13.79 0.75 -6.76
C GLN A 327 -14.56 -0.37 -7.47
N ILE A 328 -15.47 -1.01 -6.74
CA ILE A 328 -16.28 -2.13 -7.24
C ILE A 328 -17.61 -1.57 -7.76
N GLN A 329 -17.56 -1.05 -8.98
CA GLN A 329 -18.66 -0.33 -9.61
C GLN A 329 -19.71 -1.32 -10.16
N PRO A 330 -21.03 -1.03 -10.02
CA PRO A 330 -22.06 -1.83 -10.68
C PRO A 330 -21.89 -1.82 -12.21
N LEU A 331 -22.07 -2.99 -12.85
CA LEU A 331 -21.87 -3.19 -14.29
C LEU A 331 -22.70 -2.28 -15.20
N ASN A 332 -23.82 -1.75 -14.71
CA ASN A 332 -24.69 -0.84 -15.46
C ASN A 332 -24.34 0.65 -15.28
N GLN A 333 -23.23 0.96 -14.61
CA GLN A 333 -22.70 2.32 -14.46
C GLN A 333 -21.40 2.47 -15.24
N ASN A 334 -21.10 3.70 -15.63
CA ASN A 334 -19.86 4.05 -16.32
C ASN A 334 -19.03 5.00 -15.45
N SER A 335 -17.71 4.90 -15.59
CA SER A 335 -16.76 5.87 -15.06
C SER A 335 -16.30 6.82 -16.16
N THR A 336 -15.95 8.05 -15.80
CA THR A 336 -15.42 9.05 -16.75
C THR A 336 -14.06 9.55 -16.30
N PHE A 337 -13.20 9.86 -17.27
CA PHE A 337 -11.83 10.31 -17.09
C PHE A 337 -11.66 11.60 -17.90
N GLU A 338 -11.18 12.66 -17.24
CA GLU A 338 -10.92 13.98 -17.82
C GLU A 338 -9.49 14.41 -17.52
#